data_AF-A0A6L5WGD0-F1
#
_entry.id   AF-A0A6L5WGD0-F1
#
_cell.length_a   1.000
_cell.length_b   1.000
_cell.length_c   1.000
_cell.angle_alpha   90.00
_cell.angle_beta   90.00
_cell.angle_gamma   90.00
#
_symmetry.space_group_name_H-M   'P 1'
#
loop_
_entity.id
_entity.type
_entity.pdbx_description
1 polymer ?
#
loop_
_entity_poly.entity_id
_entity_poly.type
_entity_poly.pdbx_seq_one_letter_code
_entity_poly.pdbx_strand_id
1 'polypeptide(L)'
;MLSSVFQGLAPLIGLFFSYCVILRYEKEKSHQDYNHKWYYVIFFLFFAEQIHGFELFSVAIFFGFFWNFCFGYLFSWIKIKNLFLILLVFFGYLGIFLVSNLLCYIKNEDFLEFSYEYLIYIVIESFLAFIFLRGRIYGP
;
A
#
# COMPACT_ATOMS: atom_id res chain seq x y z
N MET A 1 -15.23 16.90 -14.99
CA MET A 1 -13.96 17.63 -15.21
C MET A 1 -13.38 18.12 -13.88
N LEU A 2 -12.97 17.18 -13.01
CA LEU A 2 -12.11 17.46 -11.84
C LEU A 2 -10.76 16.73 -11.96
N SER A 3 -10.58 15.92 -13.01
CA SER A 3 -9.43 15.01 -13.20
C SER A 3 -8.15 15.73 -13.66
N SER A 4 -8.22 16.98 -14.10
CA SER A 4 -7.06 17.69 -14.66
C SER A 4 -6.16 18.37 -13.61
N VAL A 5 -6.59 18.50 -12.35
CA VAL A 5 -5.79 19.17 -11.31
C VAL A 5 -4.93 18.19 -10.50
N PHE A 6 -5.27 16.89 -10.50
CA PHE A 6 -4.59 15.88 -9.68
C PHE A 6 -3.71 14.88 -10.46
N GLN A 7 -3.65 14.96 -11.79
CA GLN A 7 -2.87 14.02 -12.63
C GLN A 7 -1.36 13.99 -12.33
N GLY A 8 -0.80 14.99 -11.64
CA GLY A 8 0.63 15.04 -11.34
C GLY A 8 1.03 14.57 -9.95
N LEU A 9 0.09 14.46 -9.00
CA LEU A 9 0.43 14.19 -7.60
C LEU A 9 0.14 12.73 -7.27
N ALA A 10 1.21 11.97 -6.99
CA ALA A 10 1.08 10.58 -6.57
C ALA A 10 0.13 10.48 -5.37
N PRO A 11 -0.86 9.56 -5.37
CA PRO A 11 -1.89 9.45 -4.33
C PRO A 11 -1.33 8.94 -2.99
N LEU A 12 -0.03 8.60 -2.93
CA LEU A 12 0.67 8.11 -1.75
C LEU A 12 0.15 6.74 -1.26
N ILE A 13 -0.55 5.99 -2.11
CA ILE A 13 -1.18 4.71 -1.72
C ILE A 13 -0.11 3.69 -1.32
N GLY A 14 0.94 3.53 -2.12
CA GLY A 14 2.01 2.57 -1.85
C GLY A 14 2.81 2.95 -0.60
N LEU A 15 3.09 4.24 -0.41
CA LEU A 15 3.76 4.76 0.78
C LEU A 15 2.95 4.50 2.05
N PHE A 16 1.67 4.89 2.06
CA PHE A 16 0.81 4.73 3.24
C PHE A 16 0.43 3.27 3.48
N PHE A 17 0.32 2.45 2.44
CA PHE A 17 0.17 1.00 2.58
C PHE A 17 1.39 0.39 3.27
N SER A 18 2.59 0.73 2.80
CA SER A 18 3.85 0.31 3.43
C SER A 18 3.92 0.74 4.88
N TYR A 19 3.52 1.98 5.16
CA TYR A 19 3.48 2.50 6.52
C TYR A 19 2.46 1.76 7.40
N CYS A 20 1.29 1.40 6.86
CA CYS A 20 0.32 0.55 7.52
C CYS A 20 0.94 -0.80 7.89
N VAL A 21 1.59 -1.49 6.95
CA VAL A 21 2.29 -2.77 7.23
C VAL A 21 3.32 -2.60 8.35
N ILE A 22 4.09 -1.52 8.36
CA ILE A 22 5.09 -1.24 9.40
C ILE A 22 4.45 -1.03 10.77
N LEU A 23 3.37 -0.24 10.87
CA LEU A 23 2.70 -0.03 12.14
C LEU A 23 2.12 -1.33 12.70
N ARG A 24 1.65 -2.24 11.83
CA ARG A 24 1.18 -3.56 12.25
C ARG A 24 2.33 -4.41 12.78
N TYR A 25 3.47 -4.41 12.08
CA TYR A 25 4.69 -5.09 12.52
C TYR A 25 5.21 -4.54 13.86
N GLU A 26 5.27 -3.21 14.01
CA GLU A 26 5.71 -2.57 15.24
C GLU A 26 4.79 -2.93 16.42
N LYS A 27 3.47 -3.00 16.20
CA LYS A 27 2.51 -3.49 17.20
C LYS A 27 2.81 -4.92 17.63
N GLU A 28 3.01 -5.84 16.68
CA GLU A 28 3.29 -7.25 17.01
C GLU A 28 4.60 -7.42 17.77
N LYS A 29 5.59 -6.56 17.52
CA LYS A 29 6.89 -6.59 18.21
C LYS A 29 6.88 -5.90 19.59
N SER A 30 6.19 -4.77 19.73
CA SER A 30 6.19 -3.98 20.97
C SER A 30 5.09 -4.40 21.96
N HIS A 31 4.14 -5.23 21.52
CA HIS A 31 2.91 -5.57 22.23
C HIS A 31 2.06 -4.35 22.65
N GLN A 32 2.34 -3.17 22.11
CA GLN A 32 1.57 -1.96 22.40
C GLN A 32 0.33 -1.88 21.51
N ASP A 33 -0.72 -1.25 22.04
CA ASP A 33 -1.94 -1.01 21.28
C ASP A 33 -1.75 -0.05 20.10
N TYR A 34 -2.72 -0.07 19.19
CA TYR A 34 -2.72 0.82 18.05
C TYR A 34 -2.85 2.28 18.50
N ASN A 35 -1.88 3.08 18.10
CA ASN A 35 -1.92 4.53 18.29
C ASN A 35 -2.78 5.21 17.21
N HIS A 36 -3.16 6.46 17.45
CA HIS A 36 -3.89 7.34 16.52
C HIS A 36 -3.36 7.30 15.07
N LYS A 37 -2.03 7.15 14.91
CA LYS A 37 -1.36 7.01 13.61
C LYS A 37 -1.95 5.88 12.75
N TRP A 38 -2.30 4.75 13.35
CA TRP A 38 -2.90 3.61 12.65
C TRP A 38 -4.22 3.97 11.99
N TYR A 39 -5.11 4.59 12.76
CA TYR A 39 -6.43 5.00 12.30
C TYR A 39 -6.34 6.07 11.21
N TYR A 40 -5.43 7.03 11.33
CA TYR A 40 -5.20 8.05 10.30
C TYR A 40 -4.70 7.46 8.99
N VAL A 41 -3.80 6.48 9.04
CA VAL A 41 -3.30 5.80 7.84
C VAL A 41 -4.40 5.02 7.13
N ILE A 42 -5.21 4.28 7.88
CA ILE A 42 -6.35 3.54 7.31
C ILE A 42 -7.35 4.51 6.68
N PHE A 43 -7.72 5.57 7.40
CA PHE A 43 -8.63 6.58 6.89
C PHE A 43 -8.09 7.21 5.61
N PHE A 44 -6.82 7.63 5.60
CA PHE A 44 -6.18 8.17 4.41
C PHE A 44 -6.25 7.21 3.22
N LEU A 45 -5.93 5.93 3.44
CA LEU A 45 -5.94 4.94 2.37
C LEU A 45 -7.33 4.74 1.75
N PHE A 46 -8.40 4.78 2.56
CA PHE A 46 -9.77 4.72 2.05
C PHE A 46 -10.12 5.93 1.19
N PHE A 47 -9.64 7.13 1.53
CA PHE A 47 -9.83 8.29 0.65
C PHE A 47 -8.98 8.19 -0.62
N ALA A 48 -7.74 7.74 -0.48
CA ALA A 48 -6.79 7.64 -1.59
C ALA A 48 -7.26 6.59 -2.62
N GLU A 49 -7.81 5.44 -2.20
CA GLU A 49 -8.35 4.44 -3.13
C GLU A 49 -9.51 5.01 -3.97
N GLN A 50 -10.39 5.82 -3.37
CA GLN A 50 -11.51 6.43 -4.09
C GLN A 50 -11.05 7.53 -5.06
N ILE A 51 -10.08 8.37 -4.66
CA ILE A 51 -9.52 9.41 -5.54
C ILE A 51 -8.81 8.77 -6.74
N HIS A 52 -8.17 7.63 -6.53
CA HIS A 52 -7.48 6.89 -7.58
C HIS A 52 -8.42 6.12 -8.51
N GLY A 53 -9.69 5.95 -8.12
CA GLY A 53 -10.68 5.18 -8.87
C GLY A 53 -10.62 3.67 -8.62
N PHE A 54 -9.98 3.22 -7.54
CA PHE A 54 -10.08 1.83 -7.11
C PHE A 54 -11.44 1.56 -6.46
N GLU A 55 -11.88 0.31 -6.56
CA GLU A 55 -13.06 -0.20 -5.90
C GLU A 55 -12.93 -0.07 -4.38
N LEU A 56 -14.05 0.27 -3.74
CA LEU A 56 -14.11 0.43 -2.28
C LEU A 56 -13.69 -0.85 -1.57
N PHE A 57 -12.91 -0.71 -0.52
CA PHE A 57 -12.33 -1.81 0.28
C PHE A 57 -11.21 -2.61 -0.39
N SER A 58 -10.77 -2.25 -1.59
CA SER A 58 -9.64 -2.92 -2.24
C SER A 58 -8.37 -2.89 -1.38
N VAL A 59 -8.08 -1.74 -0.74
CA VAL A 59 -6.97 -1.62 0.21
C VAL A 59 -7.13 -2.59 1.37
N ALA A 60 -8.30 -2.62 1.99
CA ALA A 60 -8.54 -3.40 3.20
C ALA A 60 -8.44 -4.91 2.93
N ILE A 61 -9.04 -5.37 1.83
CA ILE A 61 -8.98 -6.76 1.39
C ILE A 61 -7.54 -7.15 1.07
N PHE A 62 -6.83 -6.33 0.28
CA PHE A 62 -5.45 -6.63 -0.08
C PHE A 62 -4.53 -6.59 1.15
N PHE A 63 -4.70 -5.65 2.06
CA PHE A 63 -3.93 -5.60 3.31
C PHE A 63 -4.14 -6.86 4.15
N GLY A 64 -5.40 -7.30 4.31
CA GLY A 64 -5.73 -8.53 5.03
C GLY A 64 -5.07 -9.76 4.38
N PHE A 65 -5.14 -9.88 3.06
CA PHE A 65 -4.47 -10.95 2.33
C PHE A 65 -2.95 -10.89 2.48
N PHE A 66 -2.35 -9.74 2.23
CA PHE A 66 -0.91 -9.53 2.26
C PHE A 66 -0.32 -9.85 3.64
N TRP A 67 -0.95 -9.35 4.71
CA TRP A 67 -0.46 -9.59 6.07
C TRP A 67 -0.47 -11.06 6.46
N ASN A 68 -1.57 -11.77 6.18
CA ASN A 68 -1.75 -13.15 6.60
C ASN A 68 -0.97 -14.15 5.73
N PHE A 69 -0.80 -13.87 4.44
CA PHE A 69 -0.24 -14.84 3.49
C PHE A 69 1.11 -14.46 2.90
N CYS A 70 1.44 -13.17 2.75
CA CYS A 70 2.66 -12.75 2.04
C CYS A 70 3.75 -12.23 2.98
N PHE A 71 3.37 -11.47 4.02
CA PHE A 71 4.30 -10.73 4.85
C PHE A 71 5.38 -11.62 5.47
N GLY A 72 5.01 -12.73 6.11
CA GLY A 72 5.97 -13.63 6.76
C GLY A 72 6.98 -14.26 5.80
N TYR A 73 6.54 -14.68 4.61
CA TYR A 73 7.43 -15.25 3.58
C TYR A 73 8.37 -14.19 3.02
N LEU A 74 7.86 -13.00 2.67
CA LEU A 74 8.68 -11.91 2.15
C LEU A 74 9.69 -11.42 3.20
N PHE A 75 9.26 -11.28 4.45
CA PHE A 75 10.09 -10.78 5.53
C PHE A 75 11.25 -11.72 5.88
N SER A 76 11.04 -13.04 5.77
CA SER A 76 12.08 -14.05 6.00
C SER A 76 13.07 -14.18 4.84
N TRP A 77 12.62 -14.05 3.59
CA TRP A 77 13.48 -14.14 2.42
C TRP A 77 14.33 -12.88 2.20
N ILE A 78 13.79 -11.69 2.50
CA ILE A 78 14.44 -10.43 2.16
C ILE A 78 15.35 -9.95 3.30
N LYS A 79 16.66 -10.11 3.08
CA LYS A 79 17.71 -9.67 4.01
C LYS A 79 17.90 -8.14 3.99
N ILE A 80 17.78 -7.51 2.82
CA ILE A 80 17.98 -6.06 2.64
C ILE A 80 16.68 -5.32 2.98
N LYS A 81 16.63 -4.68 4.16
CA LYS A 81 15.40 -4.03 4.65
C LYS A 81 14.96 -2.83 3.81
N ASN A 82 15.89 -2.14 3.19
CA ASN A 82 15.57 -1.07 2.23
C ASN A 82 14.87 -1.62 0.98
N LEU A 83 15.29 -2.79 0.48
CA LEU A 83 14.63 -3.46 -0.64
C LEU A 83 13.23 -3.93 -0.26
N PHE A 84 13.05 -4.36 0.99
CA PHE A 84 11.73 -4.72 1.52
C PHE A 84 10.74 -3.55 1.46
N LEU A 85 11.17 -2.32 1.80
CA LEU A 85 10.31 -1.13 1.71
C LEU A 85 9.85 -0.84 0.27
N ILE A 86 10.74 -0.94 -0.70
CA ILE A 86 10.40 -0.77 -2.13
C ILE A 86 9.38 -1.82 -2.57
N LEU A 87 9.56 -3.07 -2.13
CA LEU A 87 8.61 -4.13 -2.42
C LEU A 87 7.25 -3.89 -1.77
N LEU A 88 7.19 -3.35 -0.55
CA LEU A 88 5.91 -2.99 0.08
C LEU A 88 5.14 -1.95 -0.74
N VAL A 89 5.84 -0.93 -1.27
CA VAL A 89 5.22 0.09 -2.14
C VAL A 89 4.67 -0.57 -3.41
N PHE A 90 5.47 -1.43 -4.03
CA PHE A 90 5.07 -2.18 -5.22
C PHE A 90 3.84 -3.07 -4.97
N PHE A 91 3.84 -3.84 -3.88
CA PHE A 91 2.70 -4.67 -3.48
C PHE A 91 1.48 -3.83 -3.16
N GLY A 92 1.64 -2.68 -2.51
CA GLY A 92 0.54 -1.76 -2.26
C GLY A 92 -0.18 -1.40 -3.56
N TYR A 93 0.54 -0.94 -4.57
CA TYR A 93 -0.09 -0.60 -5.86
C TYR A 93 -0.63 -1.81 -6.61
N LEU A 94 0.23 -2.79 -6.89
CA LEU A 94 -0.13 -3.91 -7.75
C LEU A 94 -1.20 -4.79 -7.11
N GLY A 95 -1.09 -5.02 -5.81
CA GLY A 95 -2.04 -5.81 -5.06
C GLY A 95 -3.42 -5.18 -4.94
N ILE A 96 -3.47 -3.88 -4.63
CA ILE A 96 -4.74 -3.14 -4.56
C ILE A 96 -5.39 -3.09 -5.94
N PHE A 97 -4.61 -2.84 -7.01
CA PHE A 97 -5.09 -2.89 -8.39
C PHE A 97 -5.69 -4.25 -8.75
N LEU A 98 -5.00 -5.35 -8.41
CA LEU A 98 -5.49 -6.70 -8.67
C LEU A 98 -6.78 -7.01 -7.92
N VAL A 99 -6.88 -6.62 -6.64
CA VAL A 99 -8.10 -6.78 -5.85
C VAL A 99 -9.22 -5.93 -6.41
N SER A 100 -8.94 -4.69 -6.81
CA SER A 100 -9.93 -3.81 -7.41
C SER A 100 -10.49 -4.42 -8.69
N ASN A 101 -9.64 -4.95 -9.57
CA ASN A 101 -10.08 -5.64 -10.78
C ASN A 101 -10.83 -6.95 -10.50
N LEU A 102 -10.49 -7.66 -9.43
CA LEU A 102 -11.27 -8.81 -8.97
C LEU A 102 -12.68 -8.38 -8.54
N LEU A 103 -12.82 -7.24 -7.86
CA LEU A 103 -14.12 -6.68 -7.48
C LEU A 103 -14.91 -6.22 -8.70
N CYS A 104 -14.29 -5.52 -9.67
CA CYS A 104 -14.93 -5.16 -10.94
C CYS A 104 -15.45 -6.42 -11.66
N TYR A 105 -14.67 -7.49 -11.70
CA TYR A 105 -15.10 -8.77 -12.27
C TYR A 105 -16.33 -9.35 -11.56
N ILE A 106 -16.37 -9.34 -10.22
CA ILE A 106 -17.53 -9.81 -9.44
C ILE A 106 -18.76 -8.95 -9.71
N LYS A 107 -18.58 -7.64 -9.90
CA LYS A 107 -19.65 -6.67 -10.18
C LYS A 107 -20.10 -6.65 -11.65
N ASN A 108 -19.40 -7.36 -12.54
CA ASN A 108 -19.56 -7.26 -14.00
C ASN A 108 -19.37 -5.82 -14.52
N GLU A 109 -18.41 -5.10 -13.95
CA GLU A 109 -18.01 -3.76 -14.39
C GLU A 109 -16.72 -3.82 -15.23
N ASP A 110 -16.44 -2.75 -15.95
CA ASP A 110 -15.22 -2.64 -16.75
C ASP A 110 -13.97 -2.70 -15.86
N PHE A 111 -12.94 -3.37 -16.37
CA PHE A 111 -11.66 -3.45 -15.68
C PHE A 111 -10.93 -2.11 -15.69
N LEU A 112 -10.22 -1.84 -14.60
CA LEU A 112 -9.28 -0.73 -14.50
C LEU A 112 -8.03 -1.04 -15.34
N GLU A 113 -7.61 -0.07 -16.14
CA GLU A 113 -6.40 -0.17 -16.94
C GLU A 113 -5.15 0.15 -16.10
N PHE A 114 -4.11 -0.67 -16.25
CA PHE A 114 -2.81 -0.40 -15.64
C PHE A 114 -2.02 0.56 -16.52
N SER A 115 -2.09 1.85 -16.20
CA SER A 115 -1.39 2.91 -16.93
C SER A 115 0.09 3.03 -16.52
N TYR A 116 0.88 3.76 -17.31
CA TYR A 116 2.27 4.05 -16.99
C TYR A 116 2.42 4.93 -15.72
N GLU A 117 1.36 5.66 -15.33
CA GLU A 117 1.36 6.52 -14.14
C GLU A 117 1.60 5.72 -12.86
N TYR A 118 1.06 4.50 -12.76
CA TYR A 118 1.30 3.60 -11.63
C TYR A 118 2.79 3.32 -11.43
N LEU A 119 3.55 3.13 -12.51
CA LEU A 119 4.98 2.89 -12.43
C LEU A 119 5.72 4.14 -11.93
N ILE A 120 5.31 5.33 -12.37
CA ILE A 120 5.86 6.61 -11.90
C ILE A 120 5.57 6.78 -10.40
N TYR A 121 4.33 6.51 -9.97
CA TYR A 121 3.96 6.59 -8.56
C TYR A 121 4.76 5.60 -7.70
N ILE A 122 4.91 4.35 -8.15
CA ILE A 122 5.74 3.34 -7.45
C ILE A 122 7.17 3.83 -7.28
N VAL A 123 7.79 4.40 -8.33
CA VAL A 123 9.17 4.91 -8.24
C VAL A 123 9.25 6.06 -7.24
N ILE A 124 8.41 7.08 -7.39
CA ILE A 124 8.41 8.27 -6.50
C ILE A 124 8.17 7.86 -5.05
N GLU A 125 7.15 7.04 -4.80
CA GLU A 125 6.78 6.61 -3.47
C GLU A 125 7.78 5.63 -2.86
N SER A 126 8.51 4.88 -3.67
CA SER A 126 9.63 4.07 -3.19
C SER A 126 10.77 4.94 -2.66
N PHE A 127 11.08 6.06 -3.32
CA PHE A 127 12.03 7.04 -2.79
C PHE A 127 11.53 7.64 -1.48
N LEU A 128 10.25 8.03 -1.41
CA LEU A 128 9.67 8.57 -0.18
C LEU A 128 9.68 7.54 0.95
N ALA A 129 9.32 6.28 0.66
CA ALA A 129 9.32 5.20 1.64
C ALA A 129 10.74 4.94 2.17
N PHE A 130 11.74 4.98 1.29
CA PHE A 130 13.14 4.87 1.70
C PHE A 130 13.56 6.03 2.63
N ILE A 131 13.12 7.27 2.37
CA ILE A 131 13.48 8.41 3.22
C ILE A 131 12.76 8.36 4.57
N PHE A 132 11.44 8.12 4.57
CA PHE A 132 10.60 8.27 5.76
C PHE A 132 10.46 7.01 6.61
N LEU A 133 10.59 5.82 6.02
CA LEU A 133 10.29 4.54 6.68
C LEU A 133 11.55 3.70 6.94
N ARG A 134 12.71 4.10 6.41
CA ARG A 134 13.98 3.41 6.68
C ARG A 134 14.28 3.35 8.17
N GLY A 135 14.81 2.19 8.59
CA GLY A 135 15.20 1.95 9.96
C GLY A 135 14.06 1.56 10.89
N ARG A 136 12.79 1.65 10.47
CA ARG A 136 11.65 1.23 11.31
C ARG A 136 11.43 -0.28 11.33
N ILE A 137 11.91 -0.96 10.30
CA ILE A 137 11.89 -2.41 10.20
C ILE A 137 13.27 -2.95 10.58
N TYR A 138 13.33 -3.63 11.72
CA TYR A 138 14.53 -4.32 12.18
C TYR A 138 14.41 -5.81 11.86
N GLY A 139 15.51 -6.46 11.47
CA GLY A 139 15.52 -7.92 11.33
C GLY A 139 15.19 -8.63 12.66
N PRO A 140 14.87 -9.94 12.60
CA PRO A 140 14.99 -10.78 13.79
C PRO A 140 16.41 -10.70 14.37
#